data_AF-A0ABD5Y6J8-F1
#
_entry.id   AF-A0ABD5Y6J8-F1
#
_cell.length_a   1.000
_cell.length_b   1.000
_cell.length_c   1.000
_cell.angle_alpha   90.00
_cell.angle_beta   90.00
_cell.angle_gamma   90.00
#
_symmetry.space_group_name_H-M   'P 1'
#
loop_
_entity.id
_entity.type
_entity.pdbx_description
1 polymer ?
#
loop_
_entity_poly.entity_id
_entity_poly.type
_entity_poly.pdbx_seq_one_letter_code
_entity_poly.pdbx_strand_id
1 'polypeptide(L)'
;MPTRIIDHRESDLEARFEHLQEEAERFSELTISNAFDDYFSNIRDAFEKIDSRRSDVEANPDNDALYQRYLSKVISAEADISDLELVLTHLDLYTHHRDRWPDRIQHVEEICEELTDAFGLSVTCFPVIRENYALLPLLDDDFYVIYVPRGRSIVPTTPILAHEVAHALLDQRSSRSHEFNQRFSELRRQMDHERTERDFHGNWSHWYSELFCDVAGFFAFGPSYVCAQLHHLLSRNPYFIQRDVGVEDDTLHPPDALRVTVITDLADEYLPKQLREPLEDIREEYTQHLQCYEESKRPFYDEWADDELVDAVISDAAGVNTQFDQLCSHIQNGSDPSSVPEFEFRLKANRYWLDEN
;
A
#
# COMPACT_ATOMS: atom_id res chain seq x y z
N MET A 1 -32.62 -11.57 28.11
CA MET A 1 -31.88 -12.85 28.18
C MET A 1 -31.03 -13.01 26.93
N PRO A 2 -29.76 -13.48 27.03
CA PRO A 2 -29.01 -13.97 25.89
C PRO A 2 -29.84 -15.01 25.13
N THR A 3 -29.80 -14.97 23.80
CA THR A 3 -30.56 -15.91 22.98
C THR A 3 -29.70 -17.14 22.71
N ARG A 4 -30.31 -18.29 22.45
CA ARG A 4 -29.59 -19.50 22.00
C ARG A 4 -28.71 -19.24 20.77
N ILE A 5 -29.04 -18.23 19.96
CA ILE A 5 -28.25 -17.83 18.79
C ILE A 5 -26.95 -17.17 19.25
N ILE A 6 -26.99 -16.29 20.25
CA ILE A 6 -25.78 -15.66 20.77
C ILE A 6 -24.93 -16.66 21.56
N ASP A 7 -25.55 -17.51 22.40
CA ASP A 7 -24.81 -18.55 23.13
C ASP A 7 -24.02 -19.45 22.17
N HIS A 8 -24.62 -19.83 21.04
CA HIS A 8 -23.94 -20.64 20.03
C HIS A 8 -22.81 -19.88 19.33
N ARG A 9 -22.99 -18.58 19.06
CA ARG A 9 -21.95 -17.73 18.47
C ARG A 9 -20.76 -17.57 19.40
N GLU A 10 -20.97 -17.34 20.69
CA GLU A 10 -19.88 -17.24 21.66
C GLU A 10 -19.05 -18.52 21.71
N SER A 11 -19.70 -19.69 21.82
CA SER A 11 -18.99 -20.97 21.82
C SER A 11 -18.25 -21.25 20.50
N ASP A 12 -18.78 -20.81 19.37
CA ASP A 12 -18.10 -20.91 18.07
C ASP A 12 -16.85 -20.00 18.02
N LEU A 13 -16.95 -18.77 18.53
CA LEU A 13 -15.82 -17.84 18.62
C LEU A 13 -14.71 -18.37 19.53
N GLU A 14 -15.06 -18.91 20.70
CA GLU A 14 -14.08 -19.53 21.61
C GLU A 14 -13.35 -20.70 20.92
N ALA A 15 -14.11 -21.60 20.28
CA ALA A 15 -13.53 -22.77 19.60
C ALA A 15 -12.65 -22.37 18.40
N ARG A 16 -13.07 -21.36 17.63
CA ARG A 16 -12.26 -20.80 16.53
C ARG A 16 -10.99 -20.16 17.07
N PHE A 17 -11.08 -19.36 18.12
CA PHE A 17 -9.91 -18.73 18.70
C PHE A 17 -8.90 -19.77 19.21
N GLU A 18 -9.34 -20.78 19.97
CA GLU A 18 -8.47 -21.88 20.43
C GLU A 18 -7.76 -22.57 19.25
N HIS A 19 -8.49 -22.87 18.18
CA HIS A 19 -7.91 -23.48 16.98
C HIS A 19 -6.85 -22.59 16.32
N LEU A 20 -7.13 -21.29 16.16
CA LEU A 20 -6.21 -20.34 15.53
C LEU A 20 -4.94 -20.13 16.35
N GLN A 21 -5.02 -20.22 17.68
CA GLN A 21 -3.83 -20.20 18.53
C GLN A 21 -2.91 -21.40 18.25
N GLU A 22 -3.48 -22.60 18.11
CA GLU A 22 -2.72 -23.80 17.72
C GLU A 22 -2.14 -23.66 16.31
N GLU A 23 -2.89 -23.11 15.35
CA GLU A 23 -2.39 -22.91 13.99
C GLU A 23 -1.23 -21.90 13.93
N ALA A 24 -1.27 -20.84 14.75
CA ALA A 24 -0.21 -19.84 14.81
C ALA A 24 1.15 -20.42 15.25
N GLU A 25 1.18 -21.50 16.02
CA GLU A 25 2.42 -22.17 16.43
C GLU A 25 3.25 -22.66 15.23
N ARG A 26 2.60 -22.95 14.10
CA ARG A 26 3.25 -23.34 12.84
C ARG A 26 4.17 -22.24 12.29
N PHE A 27 3.95 -20.99 12.70
CA PHE A 27 4.69 -19.81 12.25
C PHE A 27 5.67 -19.28 13.32
N SER A 28 5.97 -20.08 14.36
CA SER A 28 6.87 -19.70 15.46
C SER A 28 8.28 -19.26 15.03
N GLU A 29 8.77 -19.75 13.90
CA GLU A 29 10.07 -19.37 13.33
C GLU A 29 10.04 -18.04 12.54
N LEU A 30 8.87 -17.47 12.27
CA LEU A 30 8.73 -16.17 11.59
C LEU A 30 8.83 -15.02 12.59
N THR A 31 9.33 -13.87 12.17
CA THR A 31 9.48 -12.66 13.01
C THR A 31 8.16 -12.15 13.60
N ILE A 32 7.05 -12.35 12.88
CA ILE A 32 5.70 -11.98 13.30
C ILE A 32 5.23 -12.76 14.54
N SER A 33 5.87 -13.88 14.90
CA SER A 33 5.45 -14.70 16.03
C SER A 33 5.45 -13.93 17.36
N ASN A 34 6.34 -12.95 17.51
CA ASN A 34 6.41 -12.09 18.70
C ASN A 34 5.18 -11.17 18.85
N ALA A 35 4.49 -10.83 17.76
CA ALA A 35 3.31 -9.98 17.78
C ALA A 35 2.02 -10.75 18.12
N PHE A 36 2.01 -12.07 17.95
CA PHE A 36 0.83 -12.88 18.26
C PHE A 36 0.46 -12.86 19.74
N ASP A 37 1.43 -12.76 20.65
CA ASP A 37 1.16 -12.76 22.09
C ASP A 37 0.28 -11.57 22.49
N ASP A 38 0.59 -10.37 21.98
CA ASP A 38 -0.18 -9.15 22.24
C ASP A 38 -1.57 -9.24 21.59
N TYR A 39 -1.65 -9.75 20.35
CA TYR A 39 -2.91 -9.93 19.65
C TYR A 39 -3.83 -10.96 20.34
N PHE A 40 -3.27 -12.08 20.81
CA PHE A 40 -3.99 -13.08 21.59
C PHE A 40 -4.45 -12.53 22.94
N SER A 41 -3.63 -11.70 23.59
CA SER A 41 -4.03 -11.01 24.81
C SER A 41 -5.23 -10.10 24.56
N ASN A 42 -5.24 -9.35 23.46
CA ASN A 42 -6.35 -8.46 23.10
C ASN A 42 -7.67 -9.23 22.87
N ILE A 43 -7.62 -10.38 22.20
CA ILE A 43 -8.81 -11.22 21.99
C ILE A 43 -9.30 -11.82 23.32
N ARG A 44 -8.40 -12.28 24.20
CA ARG A 44 -8.78 -12.77 25.54
C ARG A 44 -9.46 -11.69 26.37
N ASP A 45 -8.92 -10.48 26.35
CA ASP A 45 -9.54 -9.31 26.99
C ASP A 45 -10.92 -8.99 26.40
N ALA A 46 -11.15 -9.26 25.10
CA ALA A 46 -12.45 -9.11 24.46
C ALA A 46 -13.46 -10.15 25.00
N PHE A 47 -13.05 -11.41 25.17
CA PHE A 47 -13.88 -12.45 25.80
C PHE A 47 -14.23 -12.11 27.25
N GLU A 48 -13.27 -11.62 28.06
CA GLU A 48 -13.57 -11.17 29.43
C GLU A 48 -14.61 -10.04 29.47
N LYS A 49 -14.54 -9.12 28.50
CA LYS A 49 -15.54 -8.05 28.35
C LYS A 49 -16.90 -8.59 27.92
N ILE A 50 -16.95 -9.62 27.08
CA ILE A 50 -18.20 -10.31 26.70
C ILE A 50 -18.85 -10.92 27.95
N ASP A 51 -18.10 -11.67 28.76
CA ASP A 51 -18.58 -12.30 30.00
C ASP A 51 -19.10 -11.28 31.02
N SER A 52 -18.36 -10.19 31.21
CA SER A 52 -18.80 -9.09 32.07
C SER A 52 -20.12 -8.48 31.59
N ARG A 53 -20.27 -8.25 30.29
CA ARG A 53 -21.50 -7.68 29.71
C ARG A 53 -22.67 -8.65 29.68
N ARG A 54 -22.40 -9.94 29.50
CA ARG A 54 -23.38 -11.01 29.63
C ARG A 54 -24.01 -10.98 31.02
N SER A 55 -23.18 -10.88 32.05
CA SER A 55 -23.63 -10.78 33.45
C SER A 55 -24.54 -9.57 33.68
N ASP A 56 -24.22 -8.41 33.09
CA ASP A 56 -25.06 -7.20 33.17
C ASP A 56 -26.45 -7.42 32.53
N VAL A 57 -26.49 -8.09 31.36
CA VAL A 57 -27.72 -8.42 30.61
C VAL A 57 -28.56 -9.46 31.34
N GLU A 58 -27.94 -10.47 31.95
CA GLU A 58 -28.64 -11.48 32.74
C GLU A 58 -29.25 -10.90 34.01
N ALA A 59 -28.57 -9.94 34.64
CA ALA A 59 -29.09 -9.21 35.79
C ALA A 59 -30.25 -8.25 35.42
N ASN A 60 -30.30 -7.76 34.18
CA ASN A 60 -31.31 -6.79 33.71
C ASN A 60 -31.86 -7.18 32.32
N PRO A 61 -32.65 -8.27 32.22
CA PRO A 61 -32.96 -8.93 30.96
C PRO A 61 -33.84 -8.11 29.99
N ASP A 62 -34.54 -7.10 30.49
CA ASP A 62 -35.45 -6.22 29.73
C ASP A 62 -34.77 -4.90 29.29
N ASN A 63 -33.46 -4.74 29.54
CA ASN A 63 -32.73 -3.53 29.18
C ASN A 63 -32.06 -3.68 27.80
N ASP A 64 -32.75 -3.20 26.77
CA ASP A 64 -32.27 -3.24 25.37
C ASP A 64 -30.90 -2.58 25.19
N ALA A 65 -30.62 -1.49 25.90
CA ALA A 65 -29.34 -0.78 25.77
C ALA A 65 -28.15 -1.63 26.29
N LEU A 66 -28.36 -2.43 27.34
CA LEU A 66 -27.34 -3.37 27.82
C LEU A 66 -27.14 -4.52 26.82
N TYR A 67 -28.23 -5.04 26.25
CA TYR A 67 -28.15 -6.09 25.24
C TYR A 67 -27.40 -5.63 23.98
N GLN A 68 -27.64 -4.41 23.50
CA GLN A 68 -26.93 -3.86 22.34
C GLN A 68 -25.43 -3.66 22.61
N ARG A 69 -25.05 -3.22 23.83
CA ARG A 69 -23.64 -3.09 24.22
C ARG A 69 -22.94 -4.45 24.31
N TYR A 70 -23.64 -5.45 24.81
CA TYR A 70 -23.16 -6.83 24.83
C TYR A 70 -22.98 -7.39 23.42
N LEU A 71 -24.00 -7.26 22.56
CA LEU A 71 -23.92 -7.70 21.16
C LEU A 71 -22.78 -7.02 20.40
N SER A 72 -22.57 -5.72 20.62
CA SER A 72 -21.44 -5.00 20.04
C SER A 72 -20.08 -5.58 20.44
N LYS A 73 -19.95 -6.19 21.63
CA LYS A 73 -18.71 -6.86 22.04
C LYS A 73 -18.52 -8.22 21.39
N VAL A 74 -19.60 -8.99 21.23
CA VAL A 74 -19.56 -10.24 20.47
C VAL A 74 -19.16 -9.98 19.01
N ILE A 75 -19.75 -8.96 18.38
CA ILE A 75 -19.41 -8.58 17.00
C ILE A 75 -17.95 -8.09 16.89
N SER A 76 -17.45 -7.33 17.87
CA SER A 76 -16.06 -6.90 17.89
C SER A 76 -15.10 -8.09 17.96
N ALA A 77 -15.35 -9.05 18.86
CA ALA A 77 -14.51 -10.24 18.95
C ALA A 77 -14.56 -11.12 17.70
N GLU A 78 -15.72 -11.19 17.03
CA GLU A 78 -15.87 -11.86 15.73
C GLU A 78 -14.99 -11.21 14.65
N ALA A 79 -14.92 -9.88 14.61
CA ALA A 79 -14.02 -9.16 13.71
C ALA A 79 -12.54 -9.48 14.03
N ASP A 80 -12.14 -9.35 15.31
CA ASP A 80 -10.75 -9.61 15.74
C ASP A 80 -10.29 -11.05 15.39
N ILE A 81 -11.20 -12.04 15.53
CA ILE A 81 -10.96 -13.44 15.17
C ILE A 81 -10.86 -13.61 13.65
N SER A 82 -11.72 -12.96 12.86
CA SER A 82 -11.65 -13.03 11.41
C SER A 82 -10.39 -12.34 10.84
N ASP A 83 -9.91 -11.28 11.48
CA ASP A 83 -8.63 -10.67 11.15
C ASP A 83 -7.46 -11.64 11.42
N LEU A 84 -7.49 -12.38 12.53
CA LEU A 84 -6.50 -13.44 12.80
C LEU A 84 -6.51 -14.54 11.75
N GLU A 85 -7.70 -15.01 11.34
CA GLU A 85 -7.84 -16.01 10.26
C GLU A 85 -7.21 -15.51 8.96
N LEU A 86 -7.42 -14.23 8.63
CA LEU A 86 -6.85 -13.62 7.44
C LEU A 86 -5.33 -13.56 7.51
N VAL A 87 -4.76 -13.19 8.67
CA VAL A 87 -3.31 -13.17 8.89
C VAL A 87 -2.72 -14.56 8.69
N LEU A 88 -3.26 -15.57 9.38
CA LEU A 88 -2.76 -16.94 9.29
C LEU A 88 -2.89 -17.51 7.87
N THR A 89 -3.95 -17.15 7.15
CA THR A 89 -4.12 -17.51 5.74
C THR A 89 -2.98 -16.95 4.88
N HIS A 90 -2.60 -15.68 5.06
CA HIS A 90 -1.49 -15.08 4.32
C HIS A 90 -0.14 -15.71 4.67
N LEU A 91 0.09 -16.03 5.94
CA LEU A 91 1.32 -16.70 6.36
C LEU A 91 1.42 -18.11 5.79
N ASP A 92 0.34 -18.89 5.78
CA ASP A 92 0.31 -20.22 5.15
C ASP A 92 0.63 -20.13 3.65
N LEU A 93 0.06 -19.13 2.97
CA LEU A 93 0.36 -18.86 1.56
C LEU A 93 1.81 -18.45 1.32
N TYR A 94 2.37 -17.60 2.18
CA TYR A 94 3.78 -17.22 2.13
C TYR A 94 4.67 -18.46 2.29
N THR A 95 4.45 -19.30 3.30
CA THR A 95 5.21 -20.55 3.50
C THR A 95 5.08 -21.47 2.28
N HIS A 96 3.85 -21.68 1.79
CA HIS A 96 3.61 -22.50 0.60
C HIS A 96 4.35 -21.97 -0.64
N HIS A 97 4.34 -20.65 -0.84
CA HIS A 97 4.99 -20.02 -1.97
C HIS A 97 6.51 -20.01 -1.84
N ARG A 98 7.05 -19.89 -0.63
CA ARG A 98 8.49 -19.98 -0.35
C ARG A 98 9.03 -21.37 -0.70
N ASP A 99 8.27 -22.43 -0.39
CA ASP A 99 8.63 -23.79 -0.78
C ASP A 99 8.53 -24.02 -2.29
N ARG A 100 7.52 -23.43 -2.94
CA ARG A 100 7.23 -23.65 -4.36
C ARG A 100 8.09 -22.81 -5.30
N TRP A 101 8.43 -21.58 -4.91
CA TRP A 101 9.13 -20.58 -5.71
C TRP A 101 10.20 -19.84 -4.89
N PRO A 102 11.17 -20.56 -4.30
CA PRO A 102 12.12 -20.00 -3.33
C PRO A 102 12.90 -18.80 -3.88
N ASP A 103 13.47 -18.91 -5.08
CA ASP A 103 14.27 -17.84 -5.69
C ASP A 103 13.46 -16.56 -5.90
N ARG A 104 12.17 -16.69 -6.23
CA ARG A 104 11.30 -15.54 -6.46
C ARG A 104 10.89 -14.87 -5.15
N ILE A 105 10.55 -15.66 -4.14
CA ILE A 105 10.20 -15.13 -2.82
C ILE A 105 11.41 -14.46 -2.20
N GLN A 106 12.57 -15.12 -2.19
CA GLN A 106 13.83 -14.56 -1.70
C GLN A 106 14.17 -13.24 -2.38
N HIS A 107 14.05 -13.16 -3.72
CA HIS A 107 14.34 -11.92 -4.43
C HIS A 107 13.43 -10.75 -4.00
N VAL A 108 12.14 -11.02 -3.74
CA VAL A 108 11.22 -9.98 -3.26
C VAL A 108 11.52 -9.61 -1.80
N GLU A 109 11.87 -10.58 -0.95
CA GLU A 109 12.33 -10.32 0.44
C GLU A 109 13.54 -9.38 0.44
N GLU A 110 14.58 -9.70 -0.34
CA GLU A 110 15.81 -8.92 -0.42
C GLU A 110 15.58 -7.49 -0.96
N ILE A 111 14.66 -7.32 -1.92
CA ILE A 111 14.27 -5.98 -2.39
C ILE A 111 13.52 -5.21 -1.31
N CYS A 112 12.58 -5.87 -0.61
CA CYS A 112 11.83 -5.22 0.46
C CYS A 112 12.79 -4.76 1.56
N GLU A 113 13.78 -5.58 1.93
CA GLU A 113 14.83 -5.21 2.88
C GLU A 113 15.62 -3.96 2.41
N GLU A 114 16.11 -3.95 1.16
CA GLU A 114 16.82 -2.78 0.60
C GLU A 114 15.93 -1.52 0.63
N LEU A 115 14.64 -1.65 0.33
CA LEU A 115 13.69 -0.53 0.31
C LEU A 115 13.31 -0.04 1.70
N THR A 116 13.06 -0.94 2.66
CA THR A 116 12.76 -0.56 4.03
C THR A 116 13.94 0.19 4.65
N ASP A 117 15.17 -0.25 4.38
CA ASP A 117 16.38 0.46 4.79
C ASP A 117 16.47 1.85 4.14
N ALA A 118 16.21 1.94 2.84
CA ALA A 118 16.25 3.21 2.10
C ALA A 118 15.18 4.22 2.57
N PHE A 119 14.00 3.74 2.97
CA PHE A 119 12.91 4.55 3.50
C PHE A 119 13.00 4.79 5.01
N GLY A 120 13.91 4.12 5.70
CA GLY A 120 14.04 4.19 7.16
C GLY A 120 12.87 3.56 7.91
N LEU A 121 12.28 2.51 7.34
CA LEU A 121 11.18 1.74 7.92
C LEU A 121 11.71 0.56 8.72
N SER A 122 10.97 0.17 9.76
CA SER A 122 11.24 -1.03 10.55
C SER A 122 10.09 -2.04 10.38
N VAL A 123 9.75 -2.36 9.13
CA VAL A 123 8.65 -3.27 8.79
C VAL A 123 9.17 -4.58 8.19
N THR A 124 8.43 -5.67 8.37
CA THR A 124 8.69 -6.94 7.69
C THR A 124 7.63 -7.20 6.62
N CYS A 125 8.08 -7.48 5.40
CA CYS A 125 7.20 -7.84 4.28
C CYS A 125 7.25 -9.36 4.03
N PHE A 126 6.08 -10.00 3.91
CA PHE A 126 5.92 -11.42 3.56
C PHE A 126 5.42 -11.54 2.12
N PRO A 127 6.27 -11.95 1.15
CA PRO A 127 5.86 -11.98 -0.25
C PRO A 127 4.87 -13.10 -0.58
N VAL A 128 3.80 -12.77 -1.28
CA VAL A 128 2.78 -13.74 -1.74
C VAL A 128 2.50 -13.54 -3.22
N ILE A 129 2.50 -14.64 -3.98
CA ILE A 129 2.21 -14.60 -5.40
C ILE A 129 0.69 -14.47 -5.64
N ARG A 130 0.29 -13.38 -6.31
CA ARG A 130 -1.07 -13.00 -6.68
C ARG A 130 -1.14 -12.56 -8.14
N GLU A 131 -2.23 -11.90 -8.53
CA GLU A 131 -2.43 -11.40 -9.90
C GLU A 131 -2.06 -9.92 -10.04
N ASN A 132 -2.03 -9.18 -8.93
CA ASN A 132 -1.72 -7.75 -8.84
C ASN A 132 -0.64 -7.48 -7.78
N TYR A 133 -0.08 -6.26 -7.80
CA TYR A 133 0.67 -5.71 -6.67
C TYR A 133 -0.31 -5.15 -5.63
N ALA A 134 0.10 -5.24 -4.37
CA ALA A 134 -0.55 -4.64 -3.21
C ALA A 134 0.37 -4.79 -2.01
N LEU A 135 0.28 -3.87 -1.06
CA LEU A 135 0.77 -4.05 0.31
C LEU A 135 -0.41 -4.02 1.27
N LEU A 136 -0.54 -5.04 2.14
CA LEU A 136 -1.62 -5.09 3.12
C LEU A 136 -1.04 -5.34 4.52
N PRO A 137 -1.45 -4.56 5.54
CA PRO A 137 -1.03 -4.83 6.91
C PRO A 137 -1.59 -6.18 7.37
N LEU A 138 -0.80 -6.91 8.15
CA LEU A 138 -1.19 -8.18 8.77
C LEU A 138 -1.53 -7.98 10.24
N LEU A 139 -0.53 -7.58 11.03
CA LEU A 139 -0.66 -7.32 12.45
C LEU A 139 0.14 -6.07 12.75
N ASP A 140 -0.51 -5.04 13.28
CA ASP A 140 0.06 -3.72 13.50
C ASP A 140 0.67 -3.09 12.21
N ASP A 141 1.20 -1.88 12.31
CA ASP A 141 1.86 -1.17 11.19
C ASP A 141 3.33 -1.63 11.00
N ASP A 142 3.66 -2.85 11.46
CA ASP A 142 5.02 -3.43 11.47
C ASP A 142 5.15 -4.67 10.56
N PHE A 143 4.05 -5.36 10.26
CA PHE A 143 4.05 -6.59 9.47
C PHE A 143 3.09 -6.50 8.29
N TYR A 144 3.59 -6.76 7.09
CA TYR A 144 2.82 -6.62 5.86
C TYR A 144 2.91 -7.87 5.00
N VAL A 145 1.84 -8.19 4.29
CA VAL A 145 1.91 -9.08 3.14
C VAL A 145 2.08 -8.23 1.88
N ILE A 146 3.06 -8.61 1.04
CA ILE A 146 3.30 -7.95 -0.24
C ILE A 146 2.92 -8.87 -1.39
N TYR A 147 2.01 -8.42 -2.24
CA TYR A 147 1.54 -9.19 -3.39
C TYR A 147 2.43 -8.95 -4.60
N VAL A 148 2.78 -10.04 -5.29
CA VAL A 148 3.55 -10.00 -6.54
C VAL A 148 2.90 -10.83 -7.65
N PRO A 149 2.81 -10.32 -8.89
CA PRO A 149 2.04 -10.95 -9.96
C PRO A 149 2.72 -12.19 -10.57
N ARG A 150 2.02 -13.33 -10.60
CA ARG A 150 2.55 -14.64 -11.03
C ARG A 150 3.28 -14.66 -12.38
N GLY A 151 2.84 -13.86 -13.36
CA GLY A 151 3.33 -13.92 -14.74
C GLY A 151 4.36 -12.87 -15.17
N ARG A 152 4.77 -11.94 -14.28
CA ARG A 152 5.71 -10.88 -14.67
C ARG A 152 7.16 -11.26 -14.37
N SER A 153 8.07 -10.88 -15.27
CA SER A 153 9.51 -10.95 -15.03
C SER A 153 9.85 -10.04 -13.86
N ILE A 154 10.66 -10.53 -12.92
CA ILE A 154 10.81 -9.88 -11.62
C ILE A 154 11.59 -8.58 -11.76
N VAL A 155 12.78 -8.62 -12.39
CA VAL A 155 13.68 -7.48 -12.57
C VAL A 155 13.03 -6.23 -13.18
N PRO A 156 12.34 -6.28 -14.34
CA PRO A 156 11.71 -5.09 -14.91
C PRO A 156 10.65 -4.48 -14.00
N THR A 157 10.01 -5.30 -13.17
CA THR A 157 8.91 -4.87 -12.30
C THR A 157 9.31 -4.59 -10.87
N THR A 158 10.57 -4.87 -10.50
CA THR A 158 11.14 -4.56 -9.19
C THR A 158 10.90 -3.11 -8.76
N PRO A 159 11.01 -2.09 -9.63
CA PRO A 159 10.73 -0.71 -9.22
C PRO A 159 9.30 -0.48 -8.72
N ILE A 160 8.33 -1.27 -9.17
CA ILE A 160 6.92 -1.16 -8.72
C ILE A 160 6.80 -1.53 -7.23
N LEU A 161 7.67 -2.40 -6.70
CA LEU A 161 7.66 -2.74 -5.28
C LEU A 161 7.96 -1.53 -4.39
N ALA A 162 8.67 -0.53 -4.88
CA ALA A 162 8.90 0.69 -4.11
C ALA A 162 7.61 1.50 -3.89
N HIS A 163 6.70 1.48 -4.85
CA HIS A 163 5.36 2.05 -4.68
C HIS A 163 4.63 1.32 -3.54
N GLU A 164 4.59 -0.01 -3.61
CA GLU A 164 3.88 -0.81 -2.61
C GLU A 164 4.46 -0.63 -1.20
N VAL A 165 5.79 -0.70 -1.05
CA VAL A 165 6.46 -0.52 0.26
C VAL A 165 6.27 0.90 0.80
N ALA A 166 6.10 1.90 -0.07
CA ALA A 166 5.83 3.27 0.37
C ALA A 166 4.46 3.44 1.05
N HIS A 167 3.50 2.53 0.83
CA HIS A 167 2.24 2.55 1.60
C HIS A 167 2.49 2.35 3.10
N ALA A 168 3.43 1.49 3.50
CA ALA A 168 3.78 1.32 4.91
C ALA A 168 4.32 2.62 5.55
N LEU A 169 5.02 3.44 4.76
CA LEU A 169 5.47 4.75 5.24
C LEU A 169 4.31 5.70 5.52
N LEU A 170 3.26 5.64 4.70
CA LEU A 170 2.05 6.41 4.95
C LEU A 170 1.28 5.88 6.14
N ASP A 171 1.17 4.57 6.35
CA ASP A 171 0.52 4.00 7.54
C ASP A 171 1.21 4.49 8.82
N GLN A 172 2.54 4.38 8.87
CA GLN A 172 3.34 4.85 10.01
C GLN A 172 3.31 6.37 10.22
N ARG A 173 3.03 7.18 9.17
CA ARG A 173 2.90 8.65 9.22
C ARG A 173 1.46 9.13 9.44
N SER A 174 0.45 8.44 8.92
CA SER A 174 -0.96 8.82 8.91
C SER A 174 -1.59 8.66 10.28
N SER A 175 -1.10 7.71 11.09
CA SER A 175 -1.31 7.68 12.54
C SER A 175 -0.86 8.99 13.25
N ARG A 176 -0.17 9.91 12.55
CA ARG A 176 0.44 11.13 13.12
C ARG A 176 0.20 12.46 12.37
N SER A 177 -0.43 12.53 11.18
CA SER A 177 -0.54 13.79 10.42
C SER A 177 -1.89 14.52 10.56
N HIS A 178 -1.99 15.36 11.59
CA HIS A 178 -3.16 16.23 11.85
C HIS A 178 -3.23 17.44 10.89
N GLU A 179 -2.08 17.95 10.43
CA GLU A 179 -1.99 19.17 9.61
C GLU A 179 -2.55 18.98 8.19
N PHE A 180 -2.37 17.79 7.60
CA PHE A 180 -2.90 17.46 6.28
C PHE A 180 -4.43 17.45 6.25
N ASN A 181 -5.04 16.74 7.21
CA ASN A 181 -6.49 16.66 7.36
C ASN A 181 -7.13 18.05 7.49
N GLN A 182 -6.41 18.98 8.14
CA GLN A 182 -6.85 20.36 8.31
C GLN A 182 -6.79 21.17 7.00
N ARG A 183 -5.65 21.15 6.29
CA ARG A 183 -5.49 21.87 5.01
C ARG A 183 -6.46 21.36 3.93
N PHE A 184 -6.67 20.05 3.87
CA PHE A 184 -7.60 19.43 2.93
C PHE A 184 -9.07 19.78 3.24
N SER A 185 -9.43 19.83 4.54
CA SER A 185 -10.76 20.27 4.98
C SER A 185 -11.04 21.74 4.60
N GLU A 186 -10.01 22.58 4.57
CA GLU A 186 -10.11 23.98 4.15
C GLU A 186 -10.35 24.10 2.64
N LEU A 187 -9.61 23.35 1.81
CA LEU A 187 -9.84 23.28 0.36
C LEU A 187 -11.24 22.76 0.04
N ARG A 188 -11.66 21.65 0.66
CA ARG A 188 -13.02 21.08 0.49
C ARG A 188 -14.14 22.07 0.81
N ARG A 189 -13.94 22.94 1.81
CA ARG A 189 -14.91 24.00 2.17
C ARG A 189 -14.99 25.13 1.15
N GLN A 190 -13.93 25.40 0.39
CA GLN A 190 -13.92 26.46 -0.61
C GLN A 190 -14.68 26.06 -1.89
N MET A 191 -14.80 24.76 -2.16
CA MET A 191 -15.27 24.19 -3.44
C MET A 191 -16.75 23.79 -3.47
N ASP A 192 -17.51 24.10 -2.43
CA ASP A 192 -18.88 23.59 -2.21
C ASP A 192 -19.95 24.20 -3.15
N HIS A 193 -19.58 24.71 -4.34
CA HIS A 193 -20.49 25.40 -5.26
C HIS A 193 -20.69 24.73 -6.63
N GLU A 194 -19.84 23.78 -7.07
CA GLU A 194 -20.02 23.12 -8.38
C GLU A 194 -19.88 21.58 -8.34
N ARG A 195 -20.87 20.88 -8.94
CA ARG A 195 -21.02 19.41 -8.84
C ARG A 195 -19.99 18.64 -9.67
N THR A 196 -19.44 19.26 -10.71
CA THR A 196 -18.43 18.70 -11.63
C THR A 196 -17.03 18.65 -11.03
N GLU A 197 -16.69 19.61 -10.17
CA GLU A 197 -15.40 19.66 -9.44
C GLU A 197 -15.42 18.73 -8.20
N ARG A 198 -16.60 18.53 -7.60
CA ARG A 198 -16.77 17.70 -6.39
C ARG A 198 -16.32 16.25 -6.59
N ASP A 199 -16.56 15.67 -7.77
CA ASP A 199 -16.11 14.31 -8.09
C ASP A 199 -14.58 14.23 -8.20
N PHE A 200 -13.89 15.33 -8.51
CA PHE A 200 -12.44 15.35 -8.70
C PHE A 200 -11.71 15.61 -7.38
N HIS A 201 -12.01 16.74 -6.73
CA HIS A 201 -11.41 17.10 -5.44
C HIS A 201 -11.91 16.21 -4.30
N GLY A 202 -13.07 15.58 -4.44
CA GLY A 202 -13.52 14.53 -3.53
C GLY A 202 -12.63 13.28 -3.55
N ASN A 203 -11.90 13.03 -4.64
CA ASN A 203 -11.00 11.88 -4.79
C ASN A 203 -9.55 12.18 -4.37
N TRP A 204 -9.17 13.44 -4.20
CA TRP A 204 -7.78 13.81 -3.87
C TRP A 204 -7.26 13.17 -2.59
N SER A 205 -8.10 12.97 -1.57
CA SER A 205 -7.69 12.25 -0.36
C SER A 205 -7.28 10.81 -0.65
N HIS A 206 -7.95 10.15 -1.59
CA HIS A 206 -7.63 8.79 -2.02
C HIS A 206 -6.39 8.78 -2.92
N TRP A 207 -6.29 9.75 -3.84
CA TRP A 207 -5.17 9.84 -4.77
C TRP A 207 -3.86 10.26 -4.13
N TYR A 208 -3.90 11.04 -3.04
CA TYR A 208 -2.71 11.49 -2.35
C TYR A 208 -1.80 10.32 -1.96
N SER A 209 -2.38 9.24 -1.42
CA SER A 209 -1.64 8.05 -1.00
C SER A 209 -0.88 7.44 -2.18
N GLU A 210 -1.57 7.24 -3.29
CA GLU A 210 -1.01 6.67 -4.52
C GLU A 210 0.05 7.55 -5.17
N LEU A 211 -0.21 8.86 -5.28
CA LEU A 211 0.76 9.81 -5.83
C LEU A 211 2.00 9.89 -4.93
N PHE A 212 1.83 9.89 -3.61
CA PHE A 212 2.96 9.83 -2.67
C PHE A 212 3.79 8.57 -2.88
N CYS A 213 3.16 7.42 -3.03
CA CYS A 213 3.85 6.16 -3.30
C CYS A 213 4.56 6.18 -4.66
N ASP A 214 4.00 6.84 -5.67
CA ASP A 214 4.67 7.08 -6.96
C ASP A 214 5.93 7.93 -6.80
N VAL A 215 5.85 9.03 -6.06
CA VAL A 215 7.00 9.91 -5.84
C VAL A 215 8.07 9.22 -4.99
N ALA A 216 7.68 8.49 -3.95
CA ALA A 216 8.59 7.68 -3.15
C ALA A 216 9.28 6.59 -4.00
N GLY A 217 8.52 5.94 -4.90
CA GLY A 217 9.04 4.98 -5.87
C GLY A 217 10.06 5.59 -6.83
N PHE A 218 9.79 6.80 -7.33
CA PHE A 218 10.74 7.57 -8.14
C PHE A 218 12.02 7.87 -7.38
N PHE A 219 11.94 8.40 -6.15
CA PHE A 219 13.15 8.67 -5.36
C PHE A 219 13.87 7.39 -4.94
N ALA A 220 13.18 6.25 -4.85
CA ALA A 220 13.79 4.95 -4.58
C ALA A 220 14.60 4.44 -5.76
N PHE A 221 14.04 4.45 -6.97
CA PHE A 221 14.60 3.74 -8.13
C PHE A 221 15.11 4.63 -9.27
N GLY A 222 14.78 5.91 -9.28
CA GLY A 222 15.18 6.87 -10.29
C GLY A 222 14.69 6.49 -11.70
N PRO A 223 15.56 6.49 -12.73
CA PRO A 223 15.15 6.24 -14.12
C PRO A 223 14.39 4.93 -14.31
N SER A 224 14.80 3.84 -13.65
CA SER A 224 14.12 2.55 -13.77
C SER A 224 12.68 2.58 -13.27
N TYR A 225 12.35 3.44 -12.31
CA TYR A 225 10.96 3.62 -11.86
C TYR A 225 10.10 4.21 -12.98
N VAL A 226 10.61 5.23 -13.66
CA VAL A 226 9.92 5.87 -14.79
C VAL A 226 9.60 4.81 -15.86
N CYS A 227 10.59 4.02 -16.29
CA CYS A 227 10.37 2.97 -17.29
C CYS A 227 9.35 1.93 -16.83
N ALA A 228 9.54 1.38 -15.62
CA ALA A 228 8.66 0.36 -15.07
C ALA A 228 7.21 0.86 -14.95
N GLN A 229 7.02 2.11 -14.50
CA GLN A 229 5.69 2.67 -14.31
C GLN A 229 4.98 2.98 -15.63
N LEU A 230 5.69 3.51 -16.64
CA LEU A 230 5.11 3.71 -17.97
C LEU A 230 4.62 2.39 -18.58
N HIS A 231 5.36 1.30 -18.39
CA HIS A 231 4.90 -0.03 -18.78
C HIS A 231 3.75 -0.56 -17.90
N HIS A 232 3.75 -0.23 -16.61
CA HIS A 232 2.74 -0.71 -15.67
C HIS A 232 1.37 -0.05 -15.87
N LEU A 233 1.35 1.26 -16.11
CA LEU A 233 0.16 2.10 -16.23
C LEU A 233 -0.43 2.12 -17.65
N LEU A 234 -0.16 1.08 -18.45
CA LEU A 234 -0.72 0.95 -19.79
C LEU A 234 -2.17 0.44 -19.70
N SER A 235 -3.15 1.35 -19.65
CA SER A 235 -4.58 1.01 -19.64
C SER A 235 -5.34 1.45 -20.89
N ARG A 236 -6.56 0.91 -21.04
CA ARG A 236 -7.50 1.27 -22.12
C ARG A 236 -8.26 2.56 -21.85
N ASN A 237 -8.10 3.16 -20.68
CA ASN A 237 -8.76 4.41 -20.34
C ASN A 237 -7.89 5.20 -19.34
N PRO A 238 -6.78 5.79 -19.79
CA PRO A 238 -5.81 6.44 -18.91
C PRO A 238 -6.36 7.71 -18.23
N TYR A 239 -7.50 8.23 -18.71
CA TYR A 239 -8.23 9.37 -18.15
C TYR A 239 -9.43 8.98 -17.28
N PHE A 240 -9.55 7.70 -16.91
CA PHE A 240 -10.70 7.23 -16.12
C PHE A 240 -10.72 7.88 -14.74
N ILE A 241 -11.86 8.49 -14.41
CA ILE A 241 -12.16 9.00 -13.07
C ILE A 241 -13.47 8.36 -12.63
N GLN A 242 -13.42 7.57 -11.56
CA GLN A 242 -14.59 6.95 -10.95
C GLN A 242 -15.52 8.07 -10.42
N ARG A 243 -16.78 8.06 -10.89
CA ARG A 243 -17.85 8.97 -10.44
C ARG A 243 -18.68 8.21 -9.41
N ASP A 244 -19.16 8.88 -8.37
CA ASP A 244 -19.93 8.35 -7.21
C ASP A 244 -19.11 8.06 -5.94
N VAL A 245 -18.37 9.08 -5.46
CA VAL A 245 -17.69 9.07 -4.15
C VAL A 245 -18.73 9.25 -3.04
N GLY A 246 -19.24 8.12 -2.55
CA GLY A 246 -20.13 8.02 -1.39
C GLY A 246 -20.16 6.61 -0.78
N VAL A 247 -19.35 5.71 -1.32
CA VAL A 247 -19.04 4.39 -0.78
C VAL A 247 -17.55 4.44 -0.48
N GLU A 248 -17.17 4.11 0.75
CA GLU A 248 -15.79 3.89 1.17
C GLU A 248 -15.21 2.78 0.30
N ASP A 249 -14.68 3.16 -0.86
CA ASP A 249 -13.94 2.26 -1.73
C ASP A 249 -12.48 2.70 -1.64
N ASP A 250 -11.75 2.06 -0.74
CA ASP A 250 -10.32 2.30 -0.50
C ASP A 250 -9.44 1.93 -1.71
N THR A 251 -10.05 1.52 -2.84
CA THR A 251 -9.38 1.14 -4.10
C THR A 251 -9.41 2.22 -5.19
N LEU A 252 -9.70 3.47 -4.83
CA LEU A 252 -9.77 4.59 -5.76
C LEU A 252 -8.37 5.10 -6.16
N HIS A 253 -7.84 4.58 -7.27
CA HIS A 253 -6.58 5.03 -7.85
C HIS A 253 -6.73 6.34 -8.66
N PRO A 254 -5.70 7.21 -8.68
CA PRO A 254 -5.64 8.34 -9.61
C PRO A 254 -5.60 7.85 -11.07
N PRO A 255 -6.09 8.66 -12.02
CA PRO A 255 -5.99 8.31 -13.44
C PRO A 255 -4.53 8.08 -13.85
N ASP A 256 -4.27 7.06 -14.67
CA ASP A 256 -2.92 6.71 -15.13
C ASP A 256 -2.19 7.90 -15.76
N ALA A 257 -2.88 8.71 -16.56
CA ALA A 257 -2.30 9.88 -17.21
C ALA A 257 -1.80 10.93 -16.18
N LEU A 258 -2.45 11.05 -15.02
CA LEU A 258 -2.03 11.97 -13.96
C LEU A 258 -0.78 11.44 -13.27
N ARG A 259 -0.78 10.16 -12.90
CA ARG A 259 0.37 9.48 -12.29
C ARG A 259 1.61 9.58 -13.18
N VAL A 260 1.45 9.34 -14.48
CA VAL A 260 2.54 9.46 -15.45
C VAL A 260 3.06 10.89 -15.55
N THR A 261 2.17 11.89 -15.59
CA THR A 261 2.57 13.31 -15.63
C THR A 261 3.47 13.65 -14.44
N VAL A 262 3.04 13.31 -13.22
CA VAL A 262 3.83 13.53 -11.99
C VAL A 262 5.22 12.89 -12.09
N ILE A 263 5.30 11.64 -12.53
CA ILE A 263 6.58 10.92 -12.62
C ILE A 263 7.49 11.51 -13.70
N THR A 264 6.93 11.96 -14.82
CA THR A 264 7.72 12.61 -15.87
C THR A 264 8.21 13.99 -15.45
N ASP A 265 7.43 14.75 -14.69
CA ASP A 265 7.82 16.06 -14.18
C ASP A 265 8.93 15.92 -13.14
N LEU A 266 8.81 14.93 -12.23
CA LEU A 266 9.87 14.54 -11.31
C LEU A 266 11.15 14.17 -12.04
N ALA A 267 11.05 13.37 -13.10
CA ALA A 267 12.20 13.01 -13.91
C ALA A 267 12.86 14.27 -14.49
N ASP A 268 12.10 15.22 -15.00
CA ASP A 268 12.63 16.45 -15.60
C ASP A 268 13.28 17.41 -14.59
N GLU A 269 12.75 17.45 -13.37
CA GLU A 269 13.27 18.30 -12.30
C GLU A 269 14.51 17.71 -11.62
N TYR A 270 14.46 16.43 -11.25
CA TYR A 270 15.43 15.84 -10.31
C TYR A 270 16.51 14.99 -10.99
N LEU A 271 16.26 14.40 -12.16
CA LEU A 271 17.27 13.54 -12.78
C LEU A 271 18.35 14.36 -13.50
N PRO A 272 19.64 13.98 -13.35
CA PRO A 272 20.70 14.48 -14.21
C PRO A 272 20.37 14.27 -15.69
N LYS A 273 20.76 15.22 -16.55
CA LYS A 273 20.46 15.16 -17.99
C LYS A 273 20.84 13.83 -18.64
N GLN A 274 21.99 13.27 -18.29
CA GLN A 274 22.48 11.99 -18.84
C GLN A 274 21.60 10.79 -18.48
N LEU A 275 20.83 10.87 -17.40
CA LEU A 275 19.87 9.83 -16.99
C LEU A 275 18.46 10.09 -17.53
N ARG A 276 18.17 11.30 -18.02
CA ARG A 276 16.90 11.64 -18.67
C ARG A 276 16.88 11.31 -20.16
N GLU A 277 17.99 11.57 -20.86
CA GLU A 277 18.09 11.33 -22.31
C GLU A 277 17.67 9.91 -22.72
N PRO A 278 18.04 8.82 -21.99
CA PRO A 278 17.58 7.46 -22.32
C PRO A 278 16.09 7.19 -22.12
N LEU A 279 15.36 8.10 -21.46
CA LEU A 279 13.92 7.98 -21.20
C LEU A 279 13.06 8.64 -22.29
N GLU A 280 13.68 9.38 -23.23
CA GLU A 280 12.93 10.17 -24.23
C GLU A 280 12.04 9.29 -25.11
N ASP A 281 12.56 8.15 -25.59
CA ASP A 281 11.82 7.26 -26.50
C ASP A 281 10.58 6.64 -25.82
N ILE A 282 10.73 6.09 -24.62
CA ILE A 282 9.61 5.49 -23.89
C ILE A 282 8.56 6.52 -23.46
N ARG A 283 8.99 7.74 -23.11
CA ARG A 283 8.08 8.84 -22.81
C ARG A 283 7.29 9.28 -24.04
N GLU A 284 7.93 9.32 -25.20
CA GLU A 284 7.27 9.62 -26.48
C GLU A 284 6.27 8.54 -26.87
N GLU A 285 6.63 7.25 -26.74
CA GLU A 285 5.69 6.14 -26.97
C GLU A 285 4.45 6.21 -26.07
N TYR A 286 4.64 6.49 -24.78
CA TYR A 286 3.51 6.63 -23.86
C TYR A 286 2.68 7.89 -24.17
N THR A 287 3.33 8.98 -24.59
CA THR A 287 2.63 10.20 -25.04
C THR A 287 1.73 9.90 -26.24
N GLN A 288 2.20 9.09 -27.20
CA GLN A 288 1.39 8.63 -28.33
C GLN A 288 0.23 7.73 -27.90
N HIS A 289 0.43 6.88 -26.88
CA HIS A 289 -0.65 6.11 -26.26
C HIS A 289 -1.72 7.03 -25.69
N LEU A 290 -1.35 8.05 -24.89
CA LEU A 290 -2.29 9.03 -24.35
C LEU A 290 -3.08 9.75 -25.44
N GLN A 291 -2.42 10.18 -26.52
CA GLN A 291 -3.07 10.82 -27.67
C GLN A 291 -4.14 9.95 -28.33
N CYS A 292 -3.99 8.62 -28.32
CA CYS A 292 -5.00 7.70 -28.85
C CYS A 292 -6.30 7.70 -28.02
N TYR A 293 -6.26 8.17 -26.78
CA TYR A 293 -7.39 8.25 -25.86
C TYR A 293 -7.78 9.69 -25.51
N GLU A 294 -7.25 10.70 -26.21
CA GLU A 294 -7.55 12.12 -25.93
C GLU A 294 -9.06 12.41 -26.00
N GLU A 295 -9.81 11.70 -26.86
CA GLU A 295 -11.27 11.83 -26.94
C GLU A 295 -12.02 11.36 -25.67
N SER A 296 -11.40 10.52 -24.83
CA SER A 296 -11.98 10.08 -23.55
C SER A 296 -11.62 11.01 -22.38
N LYS A 297 -10.72 11.96 -22.60
CA LYS A 297 -10.30 12.96 -21.63
C LYS A 297 -11.45 13.92 -21.29
N ARG A 298 -11.62 14.22 -20.00
CA ARG A 298 -12.66 15.14 -19.56
C ARG A 298 -12.24 16.59 -19.81
N PRO A 299 -13.19 17.51 -20.12
CA PRO A 299 -12.86 18.90 -20.48
C PRO A 299 -12.01 19.68 -19.47
N PHE A 300 -12.07 19.34 -18.18
CA PHE A 300 -11.35 20.03 -17.11
C PHE A 300 -10.12 19.25 -16.62
N TYR A 301 -9.75 18.16 -17.30
CA TYR A 301 -8.67 17.27 -16.85
C TYR A 301 -7.30 17.94 -16.72
N ASP A 302 -7.02 18.95 -17.55
CA ASP A 302 -5.74 19.66 -17.51
C ASP A 302 -5.68 20.74 -16.43
N GLU A 303 -6.83 21.20 -15.93
CA GLU A 303 -6.93 22.19 -14.84
C GLU A 303 -6.74 21.55 -13.44
N TRP A 304 -6.37 20.28 -13.44
CA TRP A 304 -6.62 19.29 -12.39
C TRP A 304 -5.34 18.54 -12.00
N ALA A 305 -4.33 18.55 -12.88
CA ALA A 305 -2.93 18.48 -12.48
C ALA A 305 -2.59 19.79 -11.75
N ASP A 306 -3.22 20.00 -10.60
CA ASP A 306 -3.01 21.17 -9.78
C ASP A 306 -1.60 21.07 -9.20
N ASP A 307 -0.74 22.03 -9.58
CA ASP A 307 0.61 22.19 -9.07
C ASP A 307 0.61 22.10 -7.53
N GLU A 308 -0.43 22.55 -6.83
CA GLU A 308 -0.46 22.52 -5.35
C GLU A 308 -0.50 21.09 -4.75
N LEU A 309 -1.24 20.15 -5.34
CA LEU A 309 -1.31 18.77 -4.84
C LEU A 309 0.01 18.05 -5.16
N VAL A 310 0.51 18.24 -6.38
CA VAL A 310 1.76 17.64 -6.84
C VAL A 310 2.92 18.16 -6.00
N ASP A 311 3.02 19.49 -5.82
CA ASP A 311 4.04 20.12 -4.97
C ASP A 311 3.99 19.63 -3.52
N ALA A 312 2.78 19.47 -2.96
CA ALA A 312 2.62 18.95 -1.60
C ALA A 312 3.12 17.51 -1.48
N VAL A 313 2.72 16.64 -2.42
CA VAL A 313 3.16 15.25 -2.48
C VAL A 313 4.68 15.18 -2.65
N ILE A 314 5.25 15.96 -3.56
CA ILE A 314 6.70 16.00 -3.81
C ILE A 314 7.43 16.48 -2.55
N SER A 315 6.96 17.55 -1.90
CA SER A 315 7.55 18.06 -0.66
C SER A 315 7.55 16.99 0.44
N ASP A 316 6.43 16.28 0.64
CA ASP A 316 6.29 15.27 1.69
C ASP A 316 7.10 14.00 1.39
N ALA A 317 7.23 13.66 0.09
CA ALA A 317 7.96 12.50 -0.40
C ALA A 317 9.47 12.75 -0.59
N ALA A 318 9.92 13.99 -0.79
CA ALA A 318 11.35 14.33 -0.93
C ALA A 318 12.16 13.99 0.34
N GLY A 319 11.49 13.89 1.50
CA GLY A 319 12.09 13.43 2.76
C GLY A 319 12.17 11.91 2.92
N VAL A 320 11.75 11.11 1.93
CA VAL A 320 11.55 9.67 2.07
C VAL A 320 12.80 8.85 1.74
N ASN A 321 13.49 9.15 0.63
CA ASN A 321 14.76 8.50 0.30
C ASN A 321 15.90 9.52 0.20
N THR A 322 16.68 9.63 1.28
CA THR A 322 17.86 10.52 1.34
C THR A 322 19.03 10.06 0.47
N GLN A 323 18.92 8.90 -0.18
CA GLN A 323 19.98 8.28 -0.98
C GLN A 323 19.85 8.54 -2.50
N PHE A 324 18.86 9.28 -2.96
CA PHE A 324 18.61 9.50 -4.40
C PHE A 324 19.82 10.02 -5.18
N ASP A 325 20.53 11.03 -4.66
CA ASP A 325 21.72 11.59 -5.29
C ASP A 325 22.87 10.58 -5.38
N GLN A 326 23.01 9.72 -4.37
CA GLN A 326 24.01 8.66 -4.33
C GLN A 326 23.67 7.58 -5.36
N LEU A 327 22.40 7.17 -5.44
CA LEU A 327 21.93 6.25 -6.47
C LEU A 327 22.21 6.78 -7.87
N CYS A 328 21.84 8.04 -8.17
CA CYS A 328 22.12 8.67 -9.46
C CYS A 328 23.63 8.66 -9.78
N SER A 329 24.46 8.98 -8.79
CA SER A 329 25.92 8.94 -8.93
C SER A 329 26.43 7.53 -9.24
N HIS A 330 25.90 6.50 -8.58
CA HIS A 330 26.29 5.11 -8.84
C HIS A 330 25.89 4.64 -10.24
N ILE A 331 24.69 5.01 -10.70
CA ILE A 331 24.20 4.73 -12.06
C ILE A 331 25.12 5.39 -13.10
N GLN A 332 25.37 6.70 -12.98
CA GLN A 332 26.21 7.43 -13.94
C GLN A 332 27.65 6.93 -14.02
N ASN A 333 28.19 6.44 -12.90
CA ASN A 333 29.53 5.85 -12.84
C ASN A 333 29.58 4.38 -13.28
N GLY A 334 28.44 3.76 -13.61
CA GLY A 334 28.37 2.35 -13.98
C GLY A 334 28.80 1.41 -12.85
N SER A 335 28.56 1.79 -11.60
CA SER A 335 28.96 1.01 -10.41
C SER A 335 28.41 -0.41 -10.47
N ASP A 336 29.20 -1.41 -10.08
CA ASP A 336 28.73 -2.79 -10.05
C ASP A 336 27.79 -3.03 -8.86
N PRO A 337 26.55 -3.54 -9.05
CA PRO A 337 25.61 -3.82 -7.96
C PRO A 337 26.24 -4.62 -6.83
N SER A 338 27.05 -5.63 -7.17
CA SER A 338 27.73 -6.48 -6.19
C SER A 338 28.77 -5.75 -5.32
N SER A 339 29.21 -4.56 -5.76
CA SER A 339 30.18 -3.72 -5.05
C SER A 339 29.54 -2.65 -4.17
N VAL A 340 28.22 -2.46 -4.25
CA VAL A 340 27.45 -1.47 -3.48
C VAL A 340 26.16 -2.13 -2.97
N PRO A 341 26.25 -3.03 -1.96
CA PRO A 341 25.13 -3.86 -1.52
C PRO A 341 23.86 -3.07 -1.14
N GLU A 342 24.01 -1.87 -0.59
CA GLU A 342 22.92 -0.99 -0.21
C GLU A 342 22.09 -0.48 -1.41
N PHE A 343 22.58 -0.60 -2.65
CA PHE A 343 21.85 -0.25 -3.88
C PHE A 343 21.80 -1.42 -4.87
N GLU A 344 22.05 -2.66 -4.43
CA GLU A 344 22.26 -3.79 -5.35
C GLU A 344 21.06 -3.99 -6.30
N PHE A 345 19.84 -4.08 -5.77
CA PHE A 345 18.65 -4.31 -6.57
C PHE A 345 18.23 -3.08 -7.36
N ARG A 346 18.35 -1.88 -6.76
CA ARG A 346 18.10 -0.62 -7.46
C ARG A 346 19.03 -0.43 -8.66
N LEU A 347 20.31 -0.77 -8.53
CA LEU A 347 21.28 -0.70 -9.64
C LEU A 347 21.04 -1.78 -10.69
N LYS A 348 20.67 -3.00 -10.30
CA LYS A 348 20.28 -4.07 -11.25
C LYS A 348 19.09 -3.64 -12.11
N ALA A 349 18.05 -3.07 -11.51
CA ALA A 349 16.88 -2.59 -12.23
C ALA A 349 17.22 -1.43 -13.18
N ASN A 350 18.05 -0.46 -12.75
CA ASN A 350 18.50 0.63 -13.61
C ASN A 350 19.37 0.15 -14.78
N ARG A 351 20.29 -0.79 -14.57
CA ARG A 351 21.05 -1.39 -15.67
C ARG A 351 20.13 -2.07 -16.68
N TYR A 352 19.17 -2.87 -16.20
CA TYR A 352 18.19 -3.52 -17.08
C TYR A 352 17.46 -2.52 -17.97
N TRP A 353 16.89 -1.47 -17.39
CA TRP A 353 16.07 -0.51 -18.14
C TRP A 353 16.87 0.49 -18.99
N LEU A 354 18.12 0.81 -18.61
CA LEU A 354 18.94 1.80 -19.33
C LEU A 354 19.88 1.18 -20.37
N ASP A 355 20.27 -0.09 -20.21
CA ASP A 355 21.14 -0.79 -21.18
C ASP A 355 20.34 -1.52 -22.28
N GLU A 356 19.04 -1.81 -22.07
CA GLU A 356 18.17 -2.47 -23.07
C GLU A 356 17.40 -1.51 -24.00
N ASN A 357 17.58 -0.19 -23.85
CA ASN A 357 16.99 0.83 -24.73
C ASN A 357 17.97 1.32 -25.81
#